data_AF-A0A4U9D940-F1
#
_entry.id   AF-A0A4U9D940-F1
#
_cell.length_a   1.000
_cell.length_b   1.000
_cell.length_c   1.000
_cell.angle_alpha   90.00
_cell.angle_beta   90.00
_cell.angle_gamma   90.00
#
_symmetry.space_group_name_H-M   'P 1'
#
loop_
_entity.id
_entity.type
_entity.pdbx_description
1 polymer ?
#
loop_
_entity_poly.entity_id
_entity_poly.type
_entity_poly.pdbx_seq_one_letter_code
_entity_poly.pdbx_strand_id
1 'polypeptide(L)'
;MVIVNTCGFIDSAVQESLEAIGEALKENGKVIVTGCLGAKVDQIREVHPKVLEITGPHSYEKVLEHVHHYTPKPKHNPFLSLVPEQGVKLTPPTTLT
;
A
#
# COMPACT_ATOMS: atom_id res chain seq x y z
N MET A 1 -5.94 0.96 6.14
CA MET A 1 -4.52 0.60 5.96
C MET A 1 -3.74 1.88 5.87
N VAL A 2 -2.56 1.94 6.49
CA VAL A 2 -1.72 3.15 6.55
C VAL A 2 -0.30 2.78 6.12
N ILE A 3 0.38 3.73 5.48
CA ILE A 3 1.80 3.63 5.13
C ILE A 3 2.56 4.58 6.04
N VAL A 4 3.59 4.10 6.73
CA VAL A 4 4.45 4.92 7.59
C VAL A 4 5.80 5.06 6.92
N ASN A 5 6.15 6.29 6.53
CA ASN A 5 7.47 6.61 5.97
C ASN A 5 8.42 7.01 7.10
N THR A 6 9.57 6.38 7.17
CA THR A 6 10.42 6.38 8.36
C THR A 6 11.82 6.91 8.08
N CYS A 7 12.39 7.61 9.07
CA CYS A 7 13.79 8.00 9.07
C CYS A 7 14.66 6.86 9.63
N GLY A 8 15.81 6.59 9.01
CA GLY A 8 16.74 5.54 9.43
C GLY A 8 18.09 6.03 9.96
N PHE A 9 18.28 7.36 10.03
CA PHE A 9 19.60 7.98 10.20
C PHE A 9 19.77 8.77 11.50
N ILE A 10 18.80 9.62 11.87
CA ILE A 10 18.88 10.43 13.09
C ILE A 10 18.24 9.64 14.23
N ASP A 11 18.98 9.35 15.30
CA ASP A 11 18.52 8.45 16.38
C ASP A 11 17.18 8.87 16.99
N SER A 12 16.97 10.17 17.25
CA SER A 12 15.69 10.67 17.75
C SER A 12 14.54 10.43 16.77
N ALA A 13 14.78 10.63 15.47
CA ALA A 13 13.78 10.40 14.42
C ALA A 13 13.54 8.90 14.16
N VAL A 14 14.53 8.04 14.41
CA VAL A 14 14.36 6.57 14.37
C VAL A 14 13.43 6.14 15.49
N GLN A 15 13.64 6.65 16.70
CA GLN A 15 12.79 6.36 17.85
C GLN A 15 11.35 6.85 17.62
N GLU A 16 11.18 8.09 17.16
CA GLU A 16 9.88 8.66 16.79
C GLU A 16 9.21 7.84 15.68
N SER A 17 9.98 7.37 14.69
CA SER A 17 9.45 6.52 13.61
C SER A 17 8.94 5.17 14.13
N LEU A 18 9.62 4.55 15.09
CA LEU A 18 9.17 3.30 15.73
C LEU A 18 7.89 3.54 16.54
N GLU A 19 7.84 4.61 17.33
CA GLU A 19 6.63 4.99 18.08
C GLU A 19 5.43 5.22 17.15
N ALA A 20 5.63 5.92 16.03
CA ALA A 20 4.61 6.16 15.02
C ALA A 20 4.11 4.86 14.36
N ILE A 21 4.98 3.88 14.14
CA ILE A 21 4.56 2.54 13.66
C ILE A 21 3.65 1.89 14.70
N GLY A 22 4.03 1.93 15.98
CA GLY A 22 3.25 1.38 17.08
C GLY A 22 1.85 2.01 17.18
N GLU A 23 1.77 3.33 17.10
CA GLU A 23 0.51 4.07 17.08
C GLU A 23 -0.36 3.68 15.88
N ALA A 24 0.21 3.68 14.67
CA ALA A 24 -0.52 3.30 13.46
C ALA A 24 -1.05 1.85 13.49
N LEU A 25 -0.30 0.94 14.11
CA LEU A 25 -0.73 -0.45 14.33
C LEU A 25 -1.91 -0.51 15.32
N LYS A 26 -1.85 0.26 16.41
CA LYS A 26 -2.92 0.30 17.41
C LYS A 26 -4.22 0.85 16.82
N GLU A 27 -4.15 1.95 16.09
CA GLU A 27 -5.35 2.67 15.62
C GLU A 27 -5.95 2.08 14.32
N ASN A 28 -5.12 1.50 13.43
CA ASN A 28 -5.60 1.04 12.12
C ASN A 28 -5.28 -0.45 11.81
N GLY A 29 -4.40 -1.12 12.55
CA GLY A 29 -4.15 -2.56 12.48
C GLY A 29 -3.42 -3.09 11.23
N LYS A 30 -3.51 -2.39 10.09
CA LYS A 30 -2.84 -2.75 8.82
C LYS A 30 -1.83 -1.70 8.43
N VAL A 31 -0.54 -1.95 8.69
CA VAL A 31 0.55 -1.00 8.47
C VAL A 31 1.60 -1.58 7.53
N ILE A 32 1.97 -0.78 6.51
CA ILE A 32 3.15 -0.99 5.68
C ILE A 32 4.19 0.06 6.08
N VAL A 33 5.43 -0.36 6.30
CA VAL A 33 6.54 0.54 6.64
C VAL A 33 7.42 0.78 5.42
N THR A 34 7.78 2.03 5.16
CA THR A 34 8.69 2.42 4.08
C THR A 34 9.71 3.45 4.56
N GLY A 35 10.72 3.76 3.74
CA GLY A 35 11.75 4.75 4.05
C GLY A 35 13.08 4.14 4.49
N CYS A 36 14.01 4.99 4.93
CA CYS A 36 15.39 4.60 5.20
C CYS A 36 15.53 3.56 6.32
N LEU A 37 14.64 3.58 7.33
CA LEU A 37 14.64 2.58 8.41
C LEU A 37 14.31 1.19 7.88
N GLY A 38 13.61 1.08 6.75
CA GLY A 38 13.29 -0.20 6.11
C GLY A 38 14.52 -0.98 5.62
N ALA A 39 15.71 -0.38 5.59
CA ALA A 39 16.97 -1.10 5.41
C ALA A 39 17.39 -1.93 6.65
N LYS A 40 16.79 -1.65 7.82
CA LYS A 40 17.01 -2.33 9.10
C LYS A 40 15.77 -3.16 9.48
N VAL A 41 15.38 -4.08 8.59
CA VAL A 41 14.14 -4.88 8.70
C VAL A 41 14.02 -5.57 10.06
N ASP A 42 15.10 -6.19 10.52
CA ASP A 42 15.10 -6.95 11.78
C ASP A 42 14.76 -6.07 12.98
N GLN A 43 15.31 -4.85 13.02
CA GLN A 43 15.02 -3.87 14.07
C GLN A 43 13.52 -3.53 14.11
N ILE A 44 12.88 -3.32 12.96
CA ILE A 44 11.44 -3.03 12.90
C ILE A 44 10.63 -4.25 13.34
N ARG A 45 10.99 -5.46 12.88
CA ARG A 45 10.24 -6.68 13.19
C ARG A 45 10.37 -7.13 14.64
N GLU A 46 11.51 -6.86 15.27
CA GLU A 46 11.71 -7.15 16.70
C GLU A 46 10.74 -6.34 17.57
N VAL A 47 10.58 -5.05 17.28
CA VAL A 47 9.70 -4.15 18.05
C VAL A 47 8.22 -4.28 17.62
N HIS A 48 7.98 -4.42 16.31
CA HIS A 48 6.64 -4.42 15.72
C HIS A 48 6.43 -5.62 14.78
N PRO A 49 6.33 -6.85 15.30
CA PRO A 49 6.23 -8.06 14.48
C PRO A 49 4.96 -8.14 13.61
N LYS A 50 3.95 -7.30 13.90
CA LYS A 50 2.65 -7.27 13.22
C LYS A 50 2.60 -6.36 11.99
N VAL A 51 3.67 -5.65 11.65
CA VAL A 51 3.71 -4.90 10.38
C VAL A 51 3.55 -5.87 9.21
N LEU A 52 2.75 -5.47 8.22
CA LEU A 52 2.45 -6.31 7.06
C LEU A 52 3.71 -6.49 6.22
N GLU A 53 4.26 -5.37 5.75
CA GLU A 53 5.40 -5.33 4.84
C GLU A 53 6.34 -4.19 5.20
N ILE A 54 7.63 -4.38 4.89
CA ILE A 54 8.69 -3.40 5.10
C ILE A 54 9.44 -3.22 3.79
N THR A 55 9.59 -1.98 3.35
CA THR A 55 10.34 -1.61 2.15
C THR A 55 11.43 -0.60 2.50
N GLY A 56 12.57 -0.65 1.81
CA GLY A 56 13.66 0.32 1.97
C GLY A 56 13.40 1.66 1.27
N PRO A 57 14.41 2.55 1.24
CA PRO A 57 14.29 3.82 0.53
C PRO A 57 14.09 3.61 -0.97
N HIS A 58 13.49 4.59 -1.64
CA HIS A 58 13.25 4.59 -3.10
C HIS A 58 12.50 3.36 -3.64
N SER A 59 11.74 2.64 -2.80
CA SER A 59 11.04 1.40 -3.18
C SER A 59 9.57 1.64 -3.55
N TYR A 60 9.30 2.64 -4.39
CA TYR A 60 7.93 3.10 -4.70
C TYR A 60 7.05 1.98 -5.30
N GLU A 61 7.58 1.26 -6.28
CA GLU A 61 6.88 0.18 -6.99
C GLU A 61 6.47 -0.92 -6.01
N LYS A 62 7.39 -1.29 -5.10
CA LYS A 62 7.17 -2.32 -4.09
C LYS A 62 6.10 -1.89 -3.07
N VAL A 63 6.09 -0.63 -2.65
CA VAL A 63 5.01 -0.10 -1.80
C VAL A 63 3.67 -0.23 -2.51
N LEU A 64 3.58 0.13 -3.79
CA LEU A 64 2.35 -0.02 -4.57
C LEU A 64 1.92 -1.47 -4.74
N GLU A 65 2.85 -2.39 -4.96
CA GLU A 65 2.57 -3.83 -5.02
C GLU A 65 1.92 -4.32 -3.73
N HIS A 66 2.50 -3.95 -2.58
CA HIS A 66 1.94 -4.31 -1.27
C HIS A 66 0.57 -3.64 -1.03
N VAL A 67 0.39 -2.39 -1.45
CA VAL A 67 -0.91 -1.71 -1.36
C VAL A 67 -1.97 -2.47 -2.16
N HIS A 68 -1.67 -2.83 -3.40
CA HIS A 68 -2.60 -3.60 -4.25
C HIS A 68 -2.85 -5.02 -3.72
N HIS A 69 -1.86 -5.63 -3.07
CA HIS A 69 -2.00 -6.96 -2.46
C HIS A 69 -3.00 -6.94 -1.29
N TYR A 70 -2.89 -5.98 -0.38
CA TYR A 70 -3.75 -5.90 0.81
C TYR A 70 -5.04 -5.09 0.62
N THR A 71 -5.13 -4.31 -0.46
CA THR A 71 -6.30 -3.50 -0.81
C THR A 71 -6.76 -3.86 -2.22
N PRO A 72 -7.71 -4.80 -2.36
CA PRO A 72 -8.20 -5.19 -3.67
C PRO A 72 -8.76 -3.98 -4.41
N LYS A 73 -8.43 -3.88 -5.71
CA LYS A 73 -8.94 -2.82 -6.56
C LYS A 73 -10.47 -2.87 -6.62
N PRO A 74 -11.15 -1.72 -6.65
CA PRO A 74 -12.59 -1.69 -6.86
C PRO A 74 -12.92 -2.35 -8.19
N LYS A 75 -13.99 -3.15 -8.22
CA LYS A 75 -14.44 -3.85 -9.44
C LYS A 75 -14.76 -2.89 -10.60
N HIS A 76 -15.21 -1.69 -10.29
CA HIS A 76 -15.49 -0.63 -11.24
C HIS A 76 -15.07 0.72 -10.65
N ASN A 77 -14.38 1.55 -11.43
CA ASN A 77 -14.01 2.91 -11.09
C ASN A 77 -14.59 3.88 -12.15
N PRO A 78 -15.54 4.75 -11.82
CA PRO A 78 -16.19 5.64 -12.79
C PRO A 78 -15.25 6.55 -13.59
N PHE A 79 -14.06 6.83 -13.07
CA PHE A 79 -13.08 7.71 -13.72
C PHE A 79 -12.03 6.96 -14.56
N LEU A 80 -11.90 5.64 -14.39
CA LEU A 80 -10.89 4.82 -15.07
C LEU A 80 -11.49 3.69 -15.92
N SER A 81 -12.68 3.21 -15.56
CA SER A 81 -13.37 2.16 -16.28
C SER A 81 -13.86 2.69 -17.62
N LEU A 82 -13.30 2.17 -18.71
CA LEU A 82 -13.76 2.48 -20.08
C LEU A 82 -15.11 1.84 -20.40
N VAL A 83 -15.49 0.80 -19.66
CA VAL A 83 -16.76 0.09 -19.82
C VAL A 83 -17.65 0.39 -18.62
N PRO A 84 -18.89 0.89 -18.84
CA PRO A 84 -19.84 1.13 -17.76
C PRO A 84 -20.22 -0.18 -17.07
N GLU A 85 -20.65 -0.10 -15.80
CA GLU A 85 -20.98 -1.29 -15.00
C GLU A 85 -22.05 -2.18 -15.64
N GLN A 86 -22.99 -1.57 -16.37
CA GLN A 86 -24.06 -2.27 -17.11
C GLN A 86 -23.56 -2.95 -18.40
N GLY A 87 -22.28 -2.81 -18.75
CA GLY A 87 -21.68 -3.31 -19.98
C GLY A 87 -21.98 -2.45 -21.21
N VAL A 88 -21.46 -2.85 -22.37
CA VAL A 88 -21.72 -2.18 -23.65
C VAL A 88 -22.82 -2.90 -24.40
N LYS A 89 -23.88 -2.18 -24.80
CA LYS A 89 -24.83 -2.69 -25.81
C LYS A 89 -24.29 -2.37 -27.19
N LEU A 90 -23.87 -3.40 -27.91
CA LEU A 90 -23.50 -3.30 -29.33
C LEU A 90 -24.74 -3.55 -30.19
N THR A 91 -24.93 -2.73 -31.23
CA THR A 91 -25.94 -3.02 -32.25
C THR A 91 -25.52 -4.29 -33.01
N PRO A 92 -26.42 -5.25 -33.24
CA PRO A 92 -26.10 -6.44 -34.04
C PRO A 92 -25.62 -6.04 -35.45
N PRO A 93 -24.73 -6.83 -36.09
CA PRO A 93 -24.33 -6.58 -37.46
C PRO A 93 -25.55 -6.63 -38.38
N THR A 94 -25.71 -5.63 -39.23
CA THR A 94 -26.71 -5.64 -40.29
C THR A 94 -26.43 -6.82 -41.19
N THR A 95 -27.30 -7.83 -41.19
CA THR A 95 -27.19 -8.96 -42.12
C THR A 95 -27.51 -8.41 -43.51
N LEU A 96 -26.48 -8.12 -44.30
CA LEU A 96 -26.64 -7.87 -45.73
C LEU A 96 -26.96 -9.22 -46.38
N THR A 97 -28.24 -9.47 -46.57
CA THR A 97 -28.78 -10.51 -47.47
C THR A 97 -28.59 -10.10 -48.91
#